data_AF-A0A1S4ENM0-F1
#
_entry.id   AF-A0A1S4ENM0-F1
#
_cell.length_a   1.000
_cell.length_b   1.000
_cell.length_c   1.000
_cell.angle_alpha   90.00
_cell.angle_beta   90.00
_cell.angle_gamma   90.00
#
_symmetry.space_group_name_H-M   'P 1'
#
loop_
_entity.id
_entity.type
_entity.pdbx_description
1 polymer ?
#
loop_
_entity_poly.entity_id
_entity_poly.type
_entity_poly.pdbx_seq_one_letter_code
_entity_poly.pdbx_strand_id
1 'polypeptide(L)' 'MTLDQLMYIRGVHGVVIDTVEIHEKDFKEKARQINIYDLRPFYESKLFKTNHYTYDKNREKIIQRVPTVAAAE' A
#
# COMPACT_ATOMS: atom_id res chain seq x y z
N MET A 1 -6.36 2.10 -11.27
CA MET A 1 -5.65 0.84 -11.61
C MET A 1 -6.31 -0.26 -10.82
N THR A 2 -6.99 -1.18 -11.49
CA THR A 2 -7.77 -2.27 -10.89
C THR A 2 -6.87 -3.42 -10.48
N LEU A 3 -7.30 -4.21 -9.50
CA LEU A 3 -6.57 -5.35 -8.92
C LEU A 3 -6.13 -6.36 -10.00
N ASP A 4 -6.95 -6.50 -11.04
CA ASP A 4 -6.72 -7.36 -12.21
C ASP A 4 -5.44 -6.98 -12.99
N GLN A 5 -5.20 -5.67 -13.17
CA GLN A 5 -4.02 -5.19 -13.88
C GLN A 5 -2.72 -5.43 -13.08
N LEU A 6 -2.80 -5.45 -11.74
CA LEU A 6 -1.67 -5.78 -10.87
C LEU A 6 -1.33 -7.28 -10.94
N MET A 7 -2.35 -8.14 -11.07
CA MET A 7 -2.16 -9.59 -11.25
C MET A 7 -1.56 -9.95 -12.61
N TYR A 8 -1.92 -9.23 -13.67
CA TYR A 8 -1.35 -9.42 -15.00
C TYR A 8 0.15 -9.05 -15.06
N ILE A 9 0.54 -7.91 -14.48
CA ILE A 9 1.96 -7.51 -14.39
C ILE A 9 2.76 -8.56 -13.58
N ARG A 10 2.16 -9.11 -12.51
CA ARG A 10 2.76 -10.15 -11.66
C ARG A 10 3.06 -11.45 -12.43
N GLY A 11 2.15 -11.89 -13.30
CA GLY A 11 2.31 -13.13 -14.07
C GLY A 11 3.32 -13.02 -15.23
N VAL A 12 3.46 -11.82 -15.82
CA VAL A 12 4.29 -11.62 -17.02
C VAL A 12 5.74 -11.25 -16.71
N HIS A 13 6.00 -10.53 -15.62
CA HIS A 13 7.33 -9.95 -15.38
C HIS A 13 8.21 -10.71 -14.38
N GLY A 14 7.70 -11.74 -13.67
CA GLY A 14 8.46 -12.40 -12.60
C GLY A 14 8.90 -11.44 -11.47
N VAL A 15 8.35 -10.22 -11.47
CA VAL A 15 8.63 -9.20 -10.46
C VAL A 15 7.76 -9.55 -9.27
N VAL A 16 8.38 -10.20 -8.29
CA VAL A 16 7.84 -10.29 -6.94
C VAL A 16 7.80 -8.86 -6.41
N ILE A 17 6.65 -8.20 -6.55
CA ILE A 17 6.40 -6.91 -5.89
C ILE A 17 6.23 -7.23 -4.40
N ASP A 18 7.35 -7.40 -3.71
CA ASP A 18 7.42 -7.62 -2.27
C ASP A 18 7.06 -6.34 -1.50
N THR A 19 7.36 -5.18 -2.11
CA THR A 19 7.15 -3.86 -1.54
C THR A 19 6.41 -2.93 -2.50
N VAL A 20 5.31 -2.36 -2.03
CA VAL A 20 4.56 -1.31 -2.74
C VAL A 20 4.84 0.02 -2.06
N GLU A 21 5.39 0.98 -2.80
CA GLU A 21 5.59 2.35 -2.33
C GLU A 21 4.49 3.27 -2.89
N ILE A 22 3.75 3.92 -1.99
CA ILE A 22 2.66 4.85 -2.29
C ILE A 22 3.07 6.22 -1.78
N HIS A 23 2.93 7.28 -2.58
CA HIS A 23 3.17 8.65 -2.11
C HIS A 23 2.00 9.11 -1.24
N GLU A 24 2.30 9.75 -0.11
CA GLU A 24 1.29 10.28 0.80
C GLU A 24 0.37 11.28 0.10
N LYS A 25 0.91 12.09 -0.82
CA LYS A 25 0.12 13.04 -1.61
C LYS A 25 -1.01 12.34 -2.38
N ASP A 26 -0.69 11.27 -3.10
CA ASP A 26 -1.66 10.46 -3.83
C ASP A 26 -2.68 9.81 -2.89
N PHE A 27 -2.22 9.28 -1.76
CA PHE A 27 -3.09 8.70 -0.75
C PHE A 27 -4.06 9.73 -0.17
N LYS A 28 -3.58 10.95 0.11
CA LYS A 28 -4.38 12.07 0.59
C LYS A 28 -5.39 12.58 -0.44
N GLU A 29 -5.01 12.65 -1.70
CA GLU A 29 -5.95 12.99 -2.78
C GLU A 29 -7.08 11.95 -2.88
N LYS A 30 -6.77 10.66 -2.76
CA LYS A 30 -7.78 9.59 -2.73
C LYS A 30 -8.65 9.64 -1.48
N ALA A 31 -8.06 9.85 -0.30
CA ALA A 31 -8.78 10.00 0.96
C ALA A 31 -9.76 11.19 0.92
N ARG A 32 -9.36 12.29 0.26
CA ARG A 32 -10.22 13.46 0.08
C ARG A 32 -11.48 13.16 -0.73
N GLN A 33 -11.44 12.22 -1.67
CA GLN A 33 -12.62 11.82 -2.46
C GLN A 33 -13.71 11.16 -1.61
N ILE A 34 -13.33 10.56 -0.48
CA ILE A 34 -14.24 9.95 0.50
C ILE A 34 -14.42 10.83 1.75
N ASN A 35 -14.14 12.13 1.65
CA ASN A 35 -14.26 13.13 2.72
C ASN A 35 -13.38 12.84 3.95
N ILE A 36 -12.23 12.16 3.77
CA ILE A 36 -11.24 11.99 4.82
C ILE A 36 -10.13 13.03 4.64
N TYR A 37 -9.98 13.87 5.65
CA TYR A 37 -8.98 14.96 5.66
C TYR A 37 -7.83 14.69 6.64
N ASP A 38 -8.05 13.82 7.63
CA ASP A 38 -7.07 13.50 8.68
C ASP A 38 -6.65 12.03 8.59
N LEU A 39 -5.41 11.81 8.16
CA LEU A 39 -4.81 10.47 7.96
C LEU A 39 -3.88 10.07 9.10
N ARG A 40 -3.58 11.00 10.01
CA ARG A 40 -2.75 10.75 11.21
C ARG A 40 -3.31 9.59 12.05
N PRO A 41 -4.61 9.54 12.40
CA PRO A 41 -5.14 8.41 13.18
C PRO A 41 -5.08 7.10 12.40
N PHE A 42 -5.07 7.16 11.06
CA PHE A 42 -4.95 5.97 10.22
C PHE A 42 -3.52 5.39 10.26
N TYR A 43 -2.48 6.22 10.23
CA TYR A 43 -1.09 5.77 10.35
C TYR A 43 -0.79 5.12 11.71
N GLU A 44 -1.45 5.59 12.78
CA GLU A 44 -1.31 5.03 14.13
C GLU A 44 -2.22 3.82 14.36
N SER A 45 -3.19 3.59 13.47
CA SER A 45 -4.17 2.53 13.60
C SER A 45 -3.51 1.14 13.58
N LYS A 46 -4.12 0.21 14.34
CA LYS A 46 -3.71 -1.19 14.31
C LYS A 46 -3.90 -1.80 12.91
N LEU A 47 -4.90 -1.35 12.15
CA LEU A 47 -5.15 -1.81 10.78
C LEU A 47 -3.96 -1.56 9.86
N PHE A 48 -3.32 -0.40 9.99
CA PHE A 48 -2.14 -0.06 9.19
C PHE A 48 -0.97 -1.00 9.50
N LYS A 49 -0.72 -1.26 10.79
CA LYS A 49 0.34 -2.18 11.23
C LYS A 49 0.03 -3.65 10.90
N THR A 50 -1.21 -4.09 11.07
CA THR A 50 -1.66 -5.46 10.80
C THR A 50 -1.55 -5.82 9.32
N ASN A 51 -1.76 -4.86 8.41
CA ASN A 51 -1.60 -5.08 6.97
C ASN A 51 -0.18 -4.78 6.46
N HIS A 52 0.82 -4.74 7.36
CA HIS A 52 2.22 -4.53 7.02
C HIS A 52 2.50 -3.21 6.28
N TYR A 53 1.72 -2.16 6.57
CA TYR A 53 2.01 -0.82 6.10
C TYR A 53 2.93 -0.08 7.08
N THR A 54 3.89 0.66 6.52
CA THR A 54 4.81 1.55 7.23
C THR A 54 4.73 2.94 6.61
N TYR A 55 4.66 3.97 7.43
CA TYR A 55 4.64 5.35 6.96
C TYR A 55 5.99 6.00 7.22
N ASP A 56 6.64 6.45 6.15
CA ASP A 56 7.91 7.16 6.18
C ASP A 56 7.64 8.66 6.11
N LYS A 57 7.77 9.34 7.26
CA LYS A 57 7.59 10.79 7.39
C LYS A 57 8.66 11.60 6.66
N ASN A 58 9.86 11.06 6.47
CA ASN A 58 10.94 11.79 5.81
C ASN A 58 10.74 11.83 4.29
N ARG A 59 10.19 10.76 3.73
CA ARG A 59 9.91 10.64 2.30
C ARG A 59 8.47 10.95 1.93
N GLU A 60 7.59 11.16 2.92
CA GLU A 60 6.13 11.29 2.77
C GLU A 60 5.56 10.12 1.94
N LYS A 61 5.95 8.90 2.30
CA LYS A 61 5.58 7.67 1.58
C LYS A 61 5.03 6.60 2.51
N ILE A 62 4.02 5.90 2.03
CA ILE A 62 3.45 4.71 2.64
C ILE A 62 4.05 3.50 1.92
N ILE A 63 4.72 2.65 2.67
CA ILE A 63 5.37 1.44 2.17
C ILE A 63 4.58 0.25 2.68
N GLN A 64 4.01 -0.53 1.78
CA GLN A 64 3.41 -1.81 2.10
C GLN A 64 4.42 -2.92 1.83
N ARG A 65 4.61 -3.82 2.79
CA ARG A 65 5.25 -5.11 2.52
C ARG A 65 4.14 -6.13 2.29
N VAL A 66 3.97 -6.55 1.05
CA VAL A 66 2.99 -7.60 0.75
C VAL A 66 3.70 -8.91 1.03
N PRO A 67 3.30 -9.69 2.07
CA PRO A 67 3.86 -11.00 2.24
C PRO A 67 3.54 -11.77 0.96
N THR A 68 4.59 -12.16 0.24
CA THR A 68 4.44 -13.11 -0.85
C THR A 68 3.73 -14.32 -0.24
N VAL A 69 2.46 -14.52 -0.58
CA VAL A 69 1.82 -15.82 -0.43
C VAL A 69 2.53 -16.72 -1.45
N ALA A 70 3.76 -17.10 -1.12
CA ALA A 70 4.29 -18.38 -1.51
C ALA A 70 3.29 -19.36 -0.90
N ALA A 71 2.43 -19.88 -1.77
CA ALA A 71 1.53 -20.96 -1.47
C ALA A 71 2.34 -21.99 -0.68
N ALA A 72 1.89 -22.23 0.56
CA ALA A 72 2.18 -23.47 1.22
C ALA A 72 1.53 -24.55 0.36
N GLU A 73 2.33 -25.23 -0.45
CA GLU A 73 2.07 -26.59 -0.94
C GLU A 73 3.10 -27.53 -0.33
#